data_AF-A0A9W7G179-F1
#
_entry.id   AF-A0A9W7G179-F1
#
_cell.length_a   1.000
_cell.length_b   1.000
_cell.length_c   1.000
_cell.angle_alpha   90.00
_cell.angle_beta   90.00
_cell.angle_gamma   90.00
#
_symmetry.space_group_name_H-M   'P 1'
#
loop_
_entity.id
_entity.type
_entity.pdbx_description
1 polymer ?
#
loop_
_entity_poly.entity_id
_entity_poly.type
_entity_poly.pdbx_seq_one_letter_code
_entity_poly.pdbx_strand_id
1 'polypeptide(L)' 'METFCCPLTKQRLEDPVIDPEGNTYERSAIEEWLKEHSTSPITRSPLSLEQLAPNRA' A
#
# COMPACT_ATOMS: atom_id res chain seq x y z
N MET A 1 0.21 -15.85 -11.78
CA MET A 1 -0.68 -14.81 -12.33
C MET A 1 -1.72 -14.54 -11.26
N GLU A 2 -1.89 -13.41 -10.61
CA GLU A 2 -1.41 -12.03 -10.65
C GLU A 2 -2.01 -11.45 -9.35
N THR A 3 -1.27 -10.66 -8.58
CA THR A 3 -1.88 -9.91 -7.46
C THR A 3 -1.81 -8.42 -7.78
N PHE A 4 -2.56 -8.01 -8.80
CA PHE A 4 -2.91 -6.61 -9.02
C PHE A 4 -4.05 -6.15 -8.10
N CYS A 5 -4.26 -6.80 -6.97
CA CYS A 5 -5.32 -6.46 -6.03
C CYS A 5 -4.74 -5.95 -4.71
N CYS A 6 -5.28 -4.83 -4.25
CA CYS A 6 -4.92 -4.15 -3.02
C CYS A 6 -5.24 -5.07 -1.83
N PRO A 7 -4.30 -5.29 -0.91
CA PRO A 7 -4.54 -6.17 0.22
C PRO A 7 -5.56 -5.60 1.22
N LEU A 8 -5.74 -4.27 1.24
CA LEU A 8 -6.75 -3.58 2.07
C LEU A 8 -8.16 -3.67 1.47
N THR A 9 -8.35 -3.17 0.25
CA THR A 9 -9.69 -3.08 -0.37
C THR A 9 -10.11 -4.36 -1.07
N LYS A 10 -9.16 -5.29 -1.33
CA LYS A 10 -9.33 -6.47 -2.19
C LYS A 10 -9.79 -6.12 -3.62
N GLN A 11 -9.62 -4.87 -4.03
CA GLN A 11 -9.94 -4.37 -5.36
C GLN A 11 -8.68 -4.24 -6.22
N ARG A 12 -8.87 -4.03 -7.52
CA ARG A 12 -7.77 -3.78 -8.46
C ARG A 12 -7.00 -2.52 -8.05
N LEU A 13 -5.67 -2.60 -8.12
CA LEU A 13 -4.73 -1.47 -7.99
C LEU A 13 -4.85 -0.55 -9.22
N GLU A 14 -5.33 0.68 -9.03
CA GLU A 14 -5.33 1.73 -10.07
C GLU A 14 -4.04 2.57 -10.00
N ASP A 15 -3.64 3.01 -8.81
CA ASP A 15 -2.38 3.69 -8.52
C ASP A 15 -1.58 2.86 -7.50
N PRO A 16 -0.88 1.81 -7.97
CA PRO A 16 -0.08 0.96 -7.10
C PRO A 16 1.08 1.75 -6.48
N VAL A 17 1.17 1.74 -5.16
CA VAL A 17 2.29 2.28 -4.39
C VAL A 17 2.99 1.16 -3.64
N ILE A 18 4.32 1.15 -3.69
CA ILE A 18 5.17 0.17 -3.05
C ILE A 18 5.81 0.77 -1.79
N ASP A 19 5.79 0.00 -0.72
CA ASP A 19 6.52 0.30 0.51
C ASP A 19 8.00 -0.15 0.40
N PRO A 20 8.90 0.34 1.26
CA PRO A 20 10.31 -0.07 1.24
C PRO A 20 10.53 -1.55 1.61
N GLU A 21 9.53 -2.24 2.17
CA GLU A 21 9.56 -3.69 2.43
C GLU A 21 9.18 -4.50 1.17
N GLY A 22 8.69 -3.84 0.10
CA GLY A 22 8.34 -4.45 -1.17
C GLY A 22 6.86 -4.80 -1.34
N ASN A 23 5.98 -4.38 -0.43
CA ASN A 23 4.54 -4.63 -0.59
C ASN A 23 3.86 -3.50 -1.37
N THR A 24 2.89 -3.86 -2.21
CA THR A 24 2.16 -2.91 -3.05
C THR A 24 0.72 -2.73 -2.58
N TYR A 25 0.26 -1.48 -2.53
CA TYR A 25 -1.07 -1.07 -2.07
C TYR A 25 -1.70 -0.07 -3.03
N GLU A 26 -3.02 0.16 -2.92
CA GLU A 26 -3.63 1.30 -3.57
C GLU A 26 -3.18 2.57 -2.86
N ARG A 27 -2.80 3.61 -3.60
CA ARG A 27 -2.52 4.93 -3.02
C ARG A 27 -3.64 5.39 -2.08
N SER A 28 -4.88 5.42 -2.57
CA SER A 28 -6.01 5.92 -1.78
C SER A 28 -6.29 5.06 -0.55
N ALA A 29 -6.15 3.73 -0.66
CA ALA A 29 -6.43 2.84 0.46
C ALA A 29 -5.36 2.94 1.56
N ILE A 30 -4.08 2.98 1.18
CA ILE A 30 -2.99 3.10 2.16
C ILE A 30 -2.93 4.51 2.76
N GLU A 31 -3.29 5.55 2.00
CA GLU A 31 -3.47 6.90 2.52
C GLU A 31 -4.52 6.96 3.63
N GLU A 32 -5.69 6.37 3.40
CA GLU A 32 -6.76 6.28 4.41
C GLU A 32 -6.31 5.50 5.63
N TRP A 33 -5.66 4.34 5.42
CA TRP A 33 -5.14 3.52 6.50
C TRP A 33 -4.10 4.27 7.35
N LEU A 34 -3.16 4.98 6.72
CA LEU A 34 -2.10 5.71 7.40
C LEU A 34 -2.61 6.92 8.21
N LYS A 35 -3.83 7.40 7.95
CA LYS A 35 -4.48 8.42 8.80
C LYS A 35 -4.86 7.87 10.18
N GLU A 36 -5.27 6.61 10.27
CA GLU A 36 -5.68 5.97 11.54
C GLU A 36 -4.58 5.08 12.13
N HIS A 37 -3.77 4.46 11.27
CA HIS A 37 -2.78 3.45 11.59
C HIS A 37 -1.48 3.73 10.84
N SER A 38 -0.48 4.31 11.50
CA SER A 38 0.87 4.56 10.93
C SER A 38 1.72 3.28 10.81
N THR A 39 1.12 2.19 10.33
CA THR A 39 1.74 0.88 10.17
C THR A 39 1.32 0.23 8.86
N SER A 40 2.11 -0.71 8.37
CA SER A 40 1.78 -1.50 7.19
C SER A 40 0.67 -2.50 7.51
N PRO A 41 -0.40 -2.60 6.70
CA PRO A 41 -1.49 -3.54 6.94
C PRO A 41 -1.07 -5.01 6.71
N ILE A 42 0.05 -5.27 6.03
CA ILE A 42 0.58 -6.62 5.81
C ILE A 42 1.59 -6.97 6.91
N THR A 43 2.66 -6.20 7.02
CA THR A 43 3.81 -6.52 7.90
C THR A 43 3.60 -6.04 9.33
N ARG A 44 2.66 -5.11 9.54
CA ARG A 44 2.46 -4.35 10.79
C ARG A 44 3.70 -3.57 11.23
N SER A 45 4.68 -3.42 10.34
CA SER A 45 5.84 -2.55 10.53
C SER A 45 5.40 -1.08 10.52
N PRO A 46 6.12 -0.19 11.23
CA PRO A 46 5.87 1.25 11.12
C PRO A 46 6.06 1.72 9.68
N LEU A 47 5.02 2.33 9.12
CA LEU A 47 4.98 2.79 7.74
C LEU A 47 4.42 4.20 7.70
N SER A 48 5.02 5.05 6.87
CA SER A 48 4.59 6.44 6.67
C SER A 48 4.33 6.71 5.19
N LEU A 49 3.46 7.68 4.91
CA LEU A 49 3.10 8.05 3.54
C LEU A 49 4.29 8.47 2.69
N GLU A 50 5.27 9.12 3.33
CA GLU A 50 6.50 9.59 2.71
C GLU A 50 7.43 8.45 2.25
N GLN A 51 7.28 7.26 2.83
CA GLN A 51 8.08 6.08 2.48
C GLN A 51 7.48 5.33 1.29
N LEU A 52 6.24 5.61 0.91
CA LEU A 52 5.56 4.96 -0.20
C LEU A 52 6.01 5.56 -1.52
N ALA A 53 6.53 4.72 -2.40
CA ALA A 53 6.91 5.10 -3.75
C ALA A 53 5.85 4.62 -4.77
N PRO A 54 5.56 5.38 -5.84
CA PRO A 54 4.68 4.88 -6.90
C PRO A 54 5.33 3.71 -7.64
N ASN A 55 4.64 2.56 -7.70
CA ASN A 55 5.08 1.34 -8.39
C ASN A 55 4.59 1.35 -9.85
N ARG A 56 5.18 2.25 -10.66
CA ARG A 56 4.89 2.34 -12.11
C ARG A 56 5.79 1.34 -12.86
N ALA A 57 5.37 0.08 -12.93
CA ALA A 57 5.96 -0.95 -13.78
C ALA A 57 5.28 -1.00 -15.16
#